data_AF-A0A3S7DDF3-F1
#
_entry.id   AF-A0A3S7DDF3-F1
#
_cell.length_a   1.000
_cell.length_b   1.000
_cell.length_c   1.000
_cell.angle_alpha   90.00
_cell.angle_beta   90.00
_cell.angle_gamma   90.00
#
_symmetry.space_group_name_H-M   'P 1'
#
loop_
_entity.id
_entity.type
_entity.pdbx_description
1 polymer ?
#
loop_
_entity_poly.entity_id
_entity_poly.type
_entity_poly.pdbx_seq_one_letter_code
_entity_poly.pdbx_strand_id
1 'polypeptide(L)' 'MGKVTTKRVVSELNPNDVICVFGDWFRVRYLNYLGGNTTVQLQRETDKLSPFHDSTCMSFTVNSDLTVWIEVEVKP' A
#
# COMPACT_ATOMS: atom_id res chain seq x y z
N MET A 1 19.45 -3.04 9.59
CA MET A 1 19.34 -3.81 8.34
C MET A 1 18.17 -3.25 7.55
N GLY A 2 18.32 -2.98 6.26
CA GLY A 2 17.22 -2.52 5.41
C GLY A 2 16.17 -3.63 5.22
N LYS A 3 14.92 -3.25 4.94
CA LYS A 3 13.86 -4.20 4.59
C LYS A 3 14.22 -4.93 3.30
N VAL A 4 13.91 -6.22 3.21
CA VAL A 4 13.98 -6.97 1.96
C VAL A 4 12.73 -6.64 1.17
N THR A 5 12.89 -6.27 -0.10
CA THR A 5 11.79 -5.78 -0.93
C THR A 5 11.67 -6.57 -2.23
N THR A 6 10.45 -6.64 -2.75
CA THR A 6 10.16 -7.06 -4.12
C THR A 6 9.35 -5.99 -4.84
N LYS A 7 9.41 -5.97 -6.17
CA LYS A 7 8.57 -5.08 -6.99
C LYS A 7 7.30 -5.82 -7.36
N ARG A 8 6.14 -5.17 -7.13
CA ARG A 8 4.83 -5.66 -7.58
C ARG A 8 4.12 -4.54 -8.33
N VAL A 9 3.20 -4.90 -9.22
CA VAL A 9 2.30 -3.89 -9.80
C VAL A 9 1.21 -3.53 -8.79
N VAL A 10 0.66 -2.32 -8.86
CA VAL A 10 -0.37 -1.86 -7.90
C VAL A 10 -1.57 -2.80 -7.82
N SER A 11 -1.94 -3.47 -8.91
CA SER A 11 -3.03 -4.45 -8.95
C SER A 11 -2.73 -5.78 -8.22
N GLU A 12 -1.47 -6.03 -7.84
CA GLU A 12 -1.05 -7.22 -7.08
C GLU A 12 -0.94 -6.94 -5.57
N LEU A 13 -1.20 -5.71 -5.14
CA LEU A 13 -1.18 -5.34 -3.73
C LEU A 13 -2.31 -6.01 -2.97
N ASN A 14 -2.05 -6.34 -1.71
CA ASN A 14 -3.01 -6.91 -0.78
C ASN A 14 -3.14 -6.05 0.47
N PRO A 15 -4.28 -6.08 1.17
CA PRO A 15 -4.38 -5.50 2.51
C PRO A 15 -3.29 -6.08 3.43
N ASN A 16 -2.68 -5.21 4.23
CA ASN A 16 -1.51 -5.45 5.09
C ASN A 16 -0.17 -5.65 4.39
N ASP A 17 -0.08 -5.53 3.05
CA ASP A 17 1.22 -5.31 2.41
C ASP A 17 1.83 -4.01 2.96
N VAL A 18 3.15 -4.01 3.11
CA VAL A 18 3.92 -2.83 3.55
C VAL A 18 4.71 -2.34 2.35
N ILE A 19 4.50 -1.09 1.95
CA ILE A 19 5.00 -0.51 0.70
C ILE A 19 5.78 0.77 0.97
N CYS A 20 6.75 1.08 0.10
CA CYS A 20 7.51 2.32 0.16
C CYS A 20 6.88 3.39 -0.72
N VAL A 21 6.55 4.54 -0.14
CA VAL A 21 5.99 5.71 -0.84
C VAL A 21 6.74 6.95 -0.38
N PHE A 22 7.32 7.71 -1.31
CA PHE A 22 8.14 8.90 -1.02
C PHE A 22 9.29 8.69 -0.01
N GLY A 23 9.81 7.46 0.09
CA GLY A 23 10.91 7.12 1.00
C GLY A 23 10.47 6.66 2.38
N ASP A 24 9.17 6.65 2.67
CA ASP A 24 8.59 6.17 3.92
C ASP A 24 7.77 4.90 3.73
N TRP A 25 7.56 4.15 4.83
CA TRP A 25 6.89 2.85 4.82
C TRP A 25 5.45 2.93 5.32
N PHE A 26 4.55 2.39 4.52
CA PHE A 26 3.12 2.42 4.77
C PHE A 26 2.50 1.03 4.62
N ARG A 27 1.51 0.74 5.46
CA ARG A 27 0.68 -0.44 5.37
C ARG A 27 -0.53 -0.16 4.50
N VAL A 28 -0.79 -1.01 3.51
CA VAL A 28 -2.04 -1.02 2.75
C VAL A 28 -3.19 -1.41 3.68
N ARG A 29 -4.17 -0.51 3.82
CA ARG A 29 -5.37 -0.75 4.64
C ARG A 29 -6.54 -1.19 3.80
N TYR A 30 -6.81 -0.45 2.73
CA TYR A 30 -7.96 -0.67 1.86
C TYR A 30 -7.55 -0.53 0.39
N LEU A 31 -8.18 -1.36 -0.44
CA LEU A 31 -8.08 -1.30 -1.89
C LEU A 31 -9.49 -1.13 -2.43
N ASN A 32 -9.72 -0.03 -3.15
CA ASN A 32 -11.01 0.24 -3.78
C ASN A 32 -10.86 0.24 -5.29
N TYR A 33 -11.73 -0.50 -5.98
CA TYR A 33 -11.74 -0.63 -7.43
C TYR A 33 -13.00 0.04 -7.97
N LEU A 34 -12.86 1.19 -8.62
CA LEU A 34 -13.99 1.95 -9.15
C LEU A 34 -13.64 2.66 -10.46
N GLY A 35 -14.48 2.46 -11.47
CA GLY A 35 -14.38 3.19 -12.75
C GLY A 35 -13.04 3.00 -13.47
N GLY A 36 -12.48 1.78 -13.44
CA GLY A 36 -11.17 1.50 -14.04
C GLY A 36 -10.01 2.11 -13.27
N ASN A 37 -10.17 2.40 -11.98
CA ASN A 37 -9.09 2.86 -11.12
C ASN A 37 -8.93 1.96 -9.91
N THR A 38 -7.69 1.83 -9.44
CA THR A 38 -7.32 1.23 -8.15
C THR A 38 -6.91 2.34 -7.19
N THR A 39 -7.68 2.54 -6.13
CA THR A 39 -7.31 3.43 -5.01
C THR A 39 -6.70 2.62 -3.89
N VAL A 40 -5.49 2.96 -3.49
CA VAL A 40 -4.78 2.36 -2.36
C VAL A 40 -4.82 3.32 -1.19
N GLN A 41 -5.37 2.87 -0.05
CA GLN A 41 -5.40 3.62 1.19
C GLN A 41 -4.35 3.08 2.16
N LEU A 42 -3.64 4.00 2.80
CA LEU A 42 -2.39 3.74 3.49
C LEU A 42 -2.44 4.29 4.92
N GLN A 43 -1.88 3.49 5.83
CA GLN A 43 -1.57 3.87 7.21
C GLN A 43 -0.05 3.81 7.38
N ARG A 44 0.56 4.67 8.22
CA ARG A 44 1.99 4.53 8.53
C ARG A 44 2.28 3.15 9.11
N GLU A 45 3.39 2.52 8.73
CA GLU A 45 3.73 1.21 9.26
C GLU A 45 3.87 1.20 10.79
N THR A 46 4.43 2.29 11.34
CA THR A 46 4.67 2.51 12.78
C THR A 46 3.40 2.60 13.62
N ASP A 47 2.27 2.92 12.99
CA ASP A 47 1.02 3.08 13.70
C ASP A 47 0.45 1.69 14.06
N LYS A 48 -0.06 1.55 15.28
CA LYS A 48 -0.68 0.30 15.72
C LYS A 48 -1.96 0.04 14.93
N LEU A 49 -2.17 -1.21 14.51
CA LEU A 49 -3.48 -1.63 14.02
C LEU A 49 -4.50 -1.55 15.15
N SER A 50 -5.61 -0.88 14.88
CA SER A 50 -6.75 -0.82 15.80
C SER A 50 -8.02 -1.24 15.07
N PRO A 51 -8.85 -2.11 15.66
CA PRO A 51 -10.20 -2.37 15.15
C PRO A 51 -11.17 -1.23 15.49
N PHE A 52 -10.79 -0.31 16.38
CA PHE A 52 -11.66 0.77 16.87
C PHE A 52 -11.32 2.14 16.27
N HIS A 53 -10.10 2.31 15.75
CA HIS A 53 -9.63 3.58 15.22
C HIS A 53 -8.99 3.37 13.85
N ASP A 54 -9.50 4.06 12.85
CA ASP A 54 -8.86 4.13 11.54
C ASP A 54 -7.77 5.22 11.56
N SER A 55 -6.54 4.80 11.29
CA SER A 55 -5.36 5.69 11.21
C SER A 55 -4.83 5.80 9.77
N THR A 56 -5.69 5.51 8.79
CA THR A 56 -5.43 5.83 7.39
C THR A 56 -5.05 7.30 7.24
N CYS A 57 -3.89 7.55 6.65
CA CYS A 57 -3.27 8.87 6.61
C CYS A 57 -2.92 9.33 5.18
N MET A 58 -2.96 8.43 4.20
CA MET A 58 -2.63 8.72 2.80
C MET A 58 -3.47 7.84 1.88
N SER A 59 -3.77 8.34 0.69
CA SER A 59 -4.26 7.52 -0.41
C SER A 59 -3.66 7.97 -1.73
N PHE A 60 -3.52 7.02 -2.66
CA PHE A 60 -3.21 7.32 -4.05
C PHE A 60 -4.10 6.50 -4.96
N THR A 61 -4.35 7.00 -6.17
CA THR A 61 -5.18 6.35 -7.17
C THR A 61 -4.38 6.15 -8.45
N VAL A 62 -4.44 4.94 -8.98
CA VAL A 62 -3.82 4.57 -10.26
C VAL A 62 -4.92 4.14 -11.21
N ASN A 63 -4.92 4.69 -12.41
CA ASN A 63 -5.75 4.18 -13.50
C ASN A 63 -5.29 2.76 -13.85
N SER A 64 -6.22 1.81 -13.91
CA SER A 64 -5.95 0.38 -14.08
C SER A 64 -5.31 0.03 -15.43
N ASP A 65 -5.38 0.92 -16.42
CA ASP A 65 -4.68 0.76 -17.71
C ASP A 65 -3.18 1.09 -17.59
N LEU A 66 -2.73 1.66 -16.47
CA LEU A 66 -1.34 1.97 -16.20
C LEU A 66 -0.67 0.86 -15.39
N THR A 67 0.47 0.38 -15.89
CA THR A 67 1.35 -0.49 -15.11
C THR A 67 2.25 0.34 -14.20
N VAL A 68 1.85 0.52 -12.95
CA VAL A 68 2.66 1.19 -11.91
C VAL A 68 3.28 0.15 -11.00
N TRP A 69 4.62 0.16 -10.91
CA TRP A 69 5.39 -0.70 -10.03
C TRP A 69 5.66 -0.03 -8.69
N ILE A 70 5.60 -0.80 -7.61
CA ILE A 70 5.87 -0.33 -6.25
C ILE A 70 6.72 -1.33 -5.49
N GLU A 71 7.56 -0.82 -4.59
CA GLU A 71 8.36 -1.65 -3.69
C GLU A 71 7.52 -2.12 -2.51
N VAL A 72 7.49 -3.43 -2.31
CA VAL A 72 6.73 -4.12 -1.26
C VAL A 72 7.70 -4.91 -0.38
N GLU A 73 7.55 -4.79 0.93
CA GLU A 73 8.31 -5.58 1.90
C GLU A 73 7.99 -7.08 1.74
N VAL A 74 9.05 -7.89 1.70
CA VAL A 74 8.96 -9.34 1.77
C VAL A 74 8.85 -9.72 3.24
N LYS A 75 7.69 -10.23 3.65
CA LYS A 75 7.55 -10.86 4.97
C LYS A 75 8.24 -12.23 4.93
N PRO A 76 9.05 -12.58 5.93
CA PRO A 76 9.65 -13.90 6.06
C PRO A 76 8.59 -15.00 6.24
#